data_AF-A0A3P7JCD7-F1
#
_entry.id   AF-A0A3P7JCD7-F1
#
_cell.length_a   1.000
_cell.length_b   1.000
_cell.length_c   1.000
_cell.angle_alpha   90.00
_cell.angle_beta   90.00
_cell.angle_gamma   90.00
#
_symmetry.space_group_name_H-M   'P 1'
#
loop_
_entity.id
_entity.type
_entity.pdbx_description
1 polymer ?
#
loop_
_entity_poly.entity_id
_entity_poly.type
_entity_poly.pdbx_seq_one_letter_code
_entity_poly.pdbx_strand_id
1 'polypeptide(L)'
;MRNKKDRKNNPSRNAGEVGGVAHQRNTLAVKAEAAIADQLLPGRHPCKCQARIHPLVRNCMGCGKIVCVQEGSGPCFFCGTLVCTKEEREILERGSRKSAELYNQLMGTKKDGHAKDFSLSTIGAEFQKATQFRNKLLAADADS
;
A
#
# COMPACT_ATOMS: atom_id res chain seq x y z
N MET A 1 -38.77 45.18 -19.46
CA MET A 1 -37.46 45.66 -18.97
C MET A 1 -37.57 45.99 -17.49
N ARG A 2 -37.10 45.10 -16.61
CA ARG A 2 -36.97 45.36 -15.16
C ARG A 2 -35.52 45.10 -14.78
N ASN A 3 -34.92 46.10 -14.15
CA ASN A 3 -33.48 46.29 -14.01
C ASN A 3 -32.83 45.28 -13.06
N LYS A 4 -31.64 44.81 -13.46
CA LYS A 4 -30.62 44.17 -12.63
C LYS A 4 -30.34 45.02 -11.40
N LYS A 5 -30.51 44.45 -10.21
CA LYS A 5 -29.77 44.87 -9.01
C LYS A 5 -28.89 43.70 -8.61
N ASP A 6 -27.63 43.79 -9.05
CA ASP A 6 -26.54 42.92 -8.67
C ASP A 6 -26.34 42.98 -7.15
N ARG A 7 -26.51 41.85 -6.48
CA ARG A 7 -26.24 41.70 -5.04
C ARG A 7 -24.74 41.47 -4.87
N LYS A 8 -23.97 42.57 -4.83
CA LYS A 8 -22.56 42.60 -4.44
C LYS A 8 -22.45 42.19 -2.97
N ASN A 9 -21.82 41.06 -2.67
CA ASN A 9 -21.40 40.71 -1.30
C ASN A 9 -19.90 40.96 -1.19
N ASN A 10 -19.51 41.92 -0.35
CA ASN A 10 -18.15 42.38 -0.12
C ASN A 10 -17.47 41.49 0.95
N PRO A 11 -16.15 41.25 0.91
CA PRO A 11 -15.47 40.36 1.84
C PRO A 11 -15.20 41.11 3.15
N SER A 12 -15.57 40.51 4.28
CA SER A 12 -15.22 41.04 5.59
C SER A 12 -13.81 40.57 5.94
N ARG A 13 -12.88 41.53 5.98
CA ARG A 13 -11.62 41.41 6.71
C ARG A 13 -11.92 41.56 8.20
N ASN A 14 -11.38 40.70 9.06
CA ASN A 14 -10.55 41.23 10.15
C ASN A 14 -9.66 40.18 10.80
N ALA A 15 -8.49 40.67 11.16
CA ALA A 15 -7.43 40.03 11.89
C ALA A 15 -7.87 39.67 13.32
N GLY A 16 -7.30 38.60 13.83
CA GLY A 16 -7.43 38.13 15.21
C GLY A 16 -6.28 37.19 15.50
N GLU A 17 -5.07 37.75 15.61
CA GLU A 17 -3.95 37.12 16.28
C GLU A 17 -4.34 36.86 17.74
N VAL A 18 -4.56 35.60 18.09
CA VAL A 18 -4.58 35.16 19.48
C VAL A 18 -3.32 34.34 19.70
N GLY A 19 -2.38 34.94 20.43
CA GLY A 19 -1.16 34.30 20.88
C GLY A 19 -1.45 33.17 21.88
N GLY A 20 -0.93 31.99 21.56
CA GLY A 20 -0.69 30.90 22.50
C GLY A 20 0.82 30.69 22.63
N VAL A 21 1.34 30.76 23.85
CA VAL A 21 2.76 30.64 24.19
C VAL A 21 3.24 29.19 23.96
N ALA A 22 4.42 29.07 23.32
CA ALA A 22 5.29 27.90 23.24
C ALA A 22 4.81 26.68 22.42
N HIS A 23 5.01 26.75 21.10
CA HIS A 23 5.29 25.55 20.30
C HIS A 23 6.41 25.78 19.28
N GLN A 24 7.49 26.46 19.70
CA GLN A 24 8.76 26.39 18.97
C GLN A 24 9.34 24.97 19.14
N ARG A 25 8.84 24.02 18.37
CA ARG A 25 9.56 22.75 18.18
C ARG A 25 10.89 23.10 17.53
N ASN A 26 11.98 22.56 18.05
CA ASN A 26 13.31 22.73 17.47
C ASN A 26 13.26 22.26 16.00
N THR A 27 13.57 23.15 15.06
CA THR A 27 13.54 22.87 13.62
C THR A 27 14.45 21.70 13.24
N LEU A 28 15.55 21.48 13.98
CA LEU A 28 16.44 20.34 13.81
C LEU A 28 15.77 19.02 14.19
N ALA A 29 14.97 19.01 15.26
CA ALA A 29 14.23 17.83 15.69
C ALA A 29 13.14 17.47 14.67
N VAL A 30 12.41 18.47 14.16
CA VAL A 30 11.39 18.26 13.10
C VAL A 30 12.01 17.71 11.82
N LYS A 31 13.19 18.23 11.43
CA LYS A 31 13.93 17.73 10.26
C LYS A 31 14.43 16.29 10.45
N ALA A 32 14.89 15.95 11.65
CA ALA A 32 15.30 14.59 11.99
C ALA A 32 14.12 13.61 11.98
N GLU A 33 12.97 13.99 12.53
CA GLU A 33 11.73 13.20 12.49
C GLU A 33 11.26 12.94 11.05
N ALA A 34 11.27 13.96 10.19
CA ALA A 34 10.93 13.81 8.77
C ALA A 34 11.92 12.88 8.04
N ALA A 35 13.22 12.98 8.32
CA ALA A 35 14.22 12.10 7.73
C ALA A 35 14.04 10.63 8.13
N ILE A 36 13.54 10.36 9.34
CA ILE A 36 13.20 8.99 9.80
C ILE A 36 11.91 8.52 9.12
N ALA A 37 10.92 9.40 8.96
CA ALA A 37 9.66 9.11 8.27
C ALA A 37 9.84 8.72 6.80
N ASP A 38 10.89 9.21 6.14
CA ASP A 38 11.20 8.94 4.73
C ASP A 38 12.04 7.67 4.52
N GLN A 39 12.50 7.01 5.59
CA GLN A 39 13.21 5.73 5.47
C GLN A 39 12.23 4.60 5.16
N LEU A 40 12.16 4.23 3.88
CA LEU A 40 11.33 3.15 3.36
C LEU A 40 12.17 2.00 2.80
N LEU A 41 11.80 0.78 3.17
CA LEU A 41 12.29 -0.45 2.56
C LEU A 41 11.72 -0.59 1.14
N PRO A 42 12.48 -1.18 0.19
CA PRO A 42 12.03 -1.37 -1.17
C PRO A 42 10.85 -2.35 -1.24
N GLY A 43 9.71 -1.88 -1.73
CA GLY A 43 8.51 -2.69 -1.87
C GLY A 43 7.59 -2.64 -0.64
N ARG A 44 6.63 -3.56 -0.59
CA ARG A 44 5.61 -3.62 0.45
C ARG A 44 6.09 -4.45 1.61
N HIS A 45 6.21 -3.82 2.77
CA HIS A 45 6.59 -4.51 4.00
C HIS A 45 5.58 -4.24 5.11
N PRO A 46 5.29 -5.25 5.96
CA PRO A 46 4.43 -5.04 7.11
C PRO A 46 5.07 -4.00 8.03
N CYS A 47 4.29 -3.00 8.44
CA CYS A 47 4.74 -1.95 9.34
C CYS A 47 3.78 -1.80 10.53
N LYS A 48 4.37 -1.64 11.70
CA LYS A 48 3.65 -1.49 12.98
C LYS A 48 3.57 -0.04 13.47
N CYS A 49 4.03 0.92 12.67
CA CYS A 49 4.12 2.32 13.10
C CYS A 49 2.75 3.02 13.25
N GLN A 50 1.67 2.45 12.68
CA GLN A 50 0.31 3.05 12.70
C GLN A 50 0.31 4.52 12.23
N ALA A 51 1.12 4.82 11.21
CA ALA A 51 1.32 6.15 10.65
C ALA A 51 1.89 7.21 11.62
N ARG A 52 2.56 6.80 12.71
CA ARG A 52 3.27 7.70 13.63
C ARG A 52 4.69 8.04 13.17
N ILE A 53 5.28 7.18 12.35
CA ILE A 53 6.63 7.36 11.79
C ILE A 53 6.48 7.65 10.30
N HIS A 54 5.96 6.69 9.55
CA HIS A 54 5.70 6.84 8.12
C HIS A 54 4.38 7.59 7.87
N PRO A 55 4.25 8.38 6.78
CA PRO A 55 3.00 9.02 6.39
C PRO A 55 1.80 8.06 6.28
N LEU A 56 0.61 8.58 6.59
CA LEU A 56 -0.66 7.84 6.49
C LEU A 56 -1.06 7.60 5.03
N VAL A 57 -1.43 6.36 4.71
CA VAL A 57 -2.10 6.03 3.44
C VAL A 57 -3.61 6.06 3.64
N ARG A 58 -4.13 5.18 4.50
CA ARG A 58 -5.55 5.11 4.87
C ARG A 58 -5.77 4.12 6.01
N ASN A 59 -6.91 4.22 6.68
CA ASN A 59 -7.44 3.13 7.50
C ASN A 59 -7.99 2.02 6.60
N CYS A 60 -7.73 0.76 6.99
CA CYS A 60 -8.36 -0.39 6.37
C CYS A 60 -9.87 -0.38 6.69
N MET A 61 -10.70 -0.42 5.65
CA MET A 61 -12.17 -0.40 5.82
C MET A 61 -12.73 -1.75 6.31
N GLY A 62 -11.93 -2.83 6.29
CA GLY A 62 -12.34 -4.15 6.78
C GLY A 62 -12.07 -4.36 8.27
N CYS A 63 -10.89 -3.99 8.74
CA CYS A 63 -10.46 -4.25 10.13
C CYS A 63 -10.09 -3.00 10.95
N GLY A 64 -10.12 -1.81 10.34
CA GLY A 64 -9.75 -0.56 11.02
C GLY A 64 -8.25 -0.30 11.19
N LYS A 65 -7.37 -1.24 10.80
CA LYS A 65 -5.91 -1.04 10.88
C LYS A 65 -5.47 0.23 10.14
N ILE A 66 -4.68 1.08 10.79
CA ILE A 66 -4.05 2.25 10.18
C ILE A 66 -2.86 1.78 9.33
N VAL A 67 -2.90 2.08 8.02
CA VAL A 67 -1.89 1.68 7.04
C VAL A 67 -1.04 2.89 6.66
N CYS A 68 0.28 2.72 6.72
CA CYS A 68 1.25 3.76 6.37
C CYS A 68 1.91 3.50 5.00
N VAL A 69 2.72 4.45 4.51
CA VAL A 69 3.34 4.35 3.18
C VAL A 69 4.32 3.17 3.01
N GLN A 70 4.96 2.69 4.08
CA GLN A 70 5.81 1.48 4.02
C GLN A 70 5.01 0.23 3.64
N GLU A 71 3.76 0.15 4.11
CA GLU A 71 2.84 -0.92 3.74
C GLU A 71 2.23 -0.64 2.37
N GLY A 72 1.84 0.63 2.13
CA GLY A 72 1.31 1.15 0.86
C GLY A 72 -0.11 0.66 0.51
N SER A 73 -0.58 0.99 -0.71
CA SER A 73 -1.82 0.48 -1.33
C SER A 73 -1.91 -1.00 -1.79
N GLY A 74 -2.60 -1.88 -1.09
CA GLY A 74 -2.75 -3.28 -1.49
C GLY A 74 -3.62 -4.04 -0.51
N PRO A 75 -3.62 -5.39 -0.53
CA PRO A 75 -4.31 -6.17 0.48
C PRO A 75 -3.72 -5.86 1.86
N CYS A 76 -4.59 -5.56 2.83
CA CYS A 76 -4.18 -5.30 4.20
C CYS A 76 -3.44 -6.53 4.77
N PHE A 77 -2.25 -6.32 5.35
CA PHE A 77 -1.47 -7.39 5.99
C PHE A 77 -2.17 -8.08 7.18
N PHE A 78 -3.28 -7.52 7.67
CA PHE A 78 -4.06 -8.11 8.76
C PHE A 78 -5.27 -8.90 8.26
N CYS A 79 -6.13 -8.31 7.42
CA CYS A 79 -7.40 -8.92 7.00
C CYS A 79 -7.54 -9.13 5.49
N GLY A 80 -6.54 -8.81 4.69
CA GLY A 80 -6.55 -8.97 3.23
C GLY A 80 -7.41 -7.97 2.45
N THR A 81 -8.25 -7.15 3.11
CA THR A 81 -9.08 -6.14 2.43
C THR A 81 -8.20 -5.10 1.73
N LEU A 82 -8.56 -4.74 0.49
CA LEU A 82 -7.85 -3.73 -0.29
C LEU A 82 -7.82 -2.37 0.41
N VAL A 83 -6.63 -1.82 0.56
CA VAL A 83 -6.37 -0.45 1.02
C VAL A 83 -5.69 0.30 -0.11
N CYS A 84 -6.12 1.52 -0.41
CA CYS A 84 -5.58 2.33 -1.51
C CYS A 84 -5.63 3.82 -1.18
N THR A 85 -4.89 4.66 -1.90
CA THR A 85 -4.89 6.11 -1.71
C THR A 85 -6.25 6.72 -2.12
N LYS A 86 -6.43 8.02 -1.91
CA LYS A 86 -7.66 8.72 -2.28
C LYS A 86 -7.88 8.71 -3.79
N GLU A 87 -6.81 8.95 -4.53
CA GLU A 87 -6.76 9.03 -5.97
C GLU A 87 -7.03 7.66 -6.60
N GLU A 88 -6.39 6.60 -6.07
CA GLU A 88 -6.62 5.23 -6.52
C GLU A 88 -8.07 4.79 -6.26
N ARG A 89 -8.64 5.16 -5.10
CA ARG A 89 -10.04 4.85 -4.80
C ARG A 89 -10.99 5.51 -5.78
N GLU A 90 -10.75 6.78 -6.12
CA GLU A 90 -11.59 7.47 -7.10
C GLU A 90 -11.53 6.78 -8.47
N ILE A 91 -10.36 6.28 -8.88
CA ILE A 91 -10.23 5.49 -10.11
C ILE A 91 -11.04 4.19 -10.01
N LEU A 92 -10.98 3.50 -8.87
CA LEU A 92 -11.73 2.26 -8.61
C LEU A 92 -13.25 2.49 -8.67
N GLU A 93 -13.73 3.58 -8.08
CA GLU A 93 -15.16 3.93 -8.02
C GLU A 93 -15.75 4.25 -9.40
N ARG A 94 -14.93 4.68 -10.37
CA ARG A 94 -15.38 4.98 -11.73
C ARG A 94 -15.77 3.73 -12.54
N GLY A 95 -15.40 2.52 -12.12
CA GLY A 95 -15.81 1.27 -12.80
C GLY A 95 -15.34 1.11 -14.26
N SER A 96 -14.35 1.90 -14.69
CA SER A 96 -13.81 1.85 -16.06
C SER A 96 -12.84 0.68 -16.27
N ARG A 97 -12.42 0.40 -17.53
CA ARG A 97 -11.36 -0.60 -17.78
C ARG A 97 -10.08 -0.33 -16.98
N LYS A 98 -9.72 0.95 -16.82
CA LYS A 98 -8.58 1.40 -15.99
C LYS A 98 -8.75 1.02 -14.51
N SER A 99 -9.99 1.03 -14.01
CA SER A 99 -10.29 0.64 -12.63
C SER A 99 -10.03 -0.85 -12.41
N ALA A 100 -10.41 -1.70 -13.35
CA ALA A 100 -10.18 -3.14 -13.29
C ALA A 100 -8.68 -3.47 -13.38
N GLU A 101 -7.96 -2.78 -14.27
CA GLU A 101 -6.51 -2.90 -14.40
C GLU A 101 -5.78 -2.50 -13.10
N LEU A 102 -6.17 -1.36 -12.52
CA LEU A 102 -5.61 -0.89 -11.25
C LEU A 102 -5.90 -1.86 -10.10
N TYR A 103 -7.13 -2.36 -9.99
CA TYR A 103 -7.52 -3.33 -8.97
C TYR A 103 -6.65 -4.59 -9.01
N ASN A 104 -6.50 -5.18 -10.20
CA ASN A 104 -5.66 -6.35 -10.44
C ASN A 104 -4.19 -6.08 -10.05
N GLN A 105 -3.70 -4.89 -10.40
CA GLN A 105 -2.35 -4.45 -10.03
C GLN A 105 -2.16 -4.33 -8.51
N LEU A 106 -3.12 -3.78 -7.78
CA LEU A 106 -3.02 -3.57 -6.32
C LEU A 106 -3.24 -4.85 -5.52
N MET A 107 -4.10 -5.76 -6.01
CA MET A 107 -4.34 -7.06 -5.39
C MET A 107 -3.23 -8.08 -5.65
N GLY A 108 -2.16 -7.70 -6.36
CA GLY A 108 -1.01 -8.57 -6.59
C GLY A 108 -1.24 -9.62 -7.68
N THR A 109 -2.23 -9.44 -8.57
CA THR A 109 -2.36 -10.28 -9.76
C THR A 109 -1.47 -9.76 -10.90
N LYS A 110 -0.28 -9.24 -10.56
CA LYS A 110 0.68 -8.84 -11.58
C LYS A 110 1.37 -10.08 -12.10
N LYS A 111 1.32 -10.19 -13.42
CA LYS A 111 2.15 -11.06 -14.25
C LYS A 111 3.57 -10.54 -14.14
N ASP A 112 4.21 -10.78 -13.01
CA ASP A 112 5.61 -10.47 -12.85
C ASP A 112 6.34 -11.26 -13.95
N GLY A 113 7.20 -10.59 -14.73
CA GLY A 113 8.04 -11.19 -15.77
C GLY A 113 9.07 -12.21 -15.25
N HIS A 114 8.79 -12.85 -14.11
CA HIS A 114 9.40 -14.04 -13.55
C HIS A 114 8.37 -15.15 -13.30
N ALA A 115 7.23 -15.13 -14.01
CA ALA A 115 6.50 -16.34 -14.32
C ALA A 115 7.38 -17.22 -15.23
N LYS A 116 8.37 -17.93 -14.66
CA LYS A 116 8.58 -19.30 -15.16
C LYS A 116 7.22 -19.94 -14.99
N ASP A 117 6.61 -20.30 -16.11
CA ASP A 117 5.30 -20.91 -16.16
C ASP A 117 5.12 -21.81 -14.94
N PHE A 118 4.25 -21.40 -14.02
CA PHE A 118 3.79 -22.25 -12.93
C PHE A 118 2.86 -23.29 -13.57
N SER A 119 3.43 -24.07 -14.46
CA SER A 119 2.78 -25.10 -15.23
C SER A 119 2.78 -26.33 -14.37
N LEU A 120 1.62 -26.97 -14.29
CA LEU A 120 1.44 -28.25 -13.62
C LEU A 120 2.48 -29.28 -14.09
N SER A 121 2.88 -29.19 -15.36
CA SER A 121 3.91 -30.00 -16.02
C SER A 121 5.29 -29.83 -15.39
N THR A 122 5.67 -28.59 -15.05
CA THR A 122 6.98 -28.27 -14.43
C THR A 122 7.06 -28.88 -13.02
N ILE A 123 5.99 -28.72 -12.24
CA ILE A 123 5.87 -29.30 -10.89
C ILE A 123 5.91 -30.84 -10.97
N GLY A 124 5.21 -31.43 -11.95
CA GLY A 124 5.24 -32.87 -12.19
C GLY A 124 6.65 -33.39 -12.50
N ALA A 125 7.41 -32.68 -13.34
CA ALA A 125 8.77 -33.05 -13.68
C ALA A 125 9.74 -32.95 -12.49
N GLU A 126 9.64 -31.90 -11.67
CA GLU A 126 10.46 -31.75 -10.46
C GLU A 126 10.13 -32.81 -9.41
N PHE A 127 8.85 -33.12 -9.22
CA PHE A 127 8.40 -34.18 -8.30
C PHE A 127 8.89 -35.57 -8.72
N GLN A 128 8.84 -35.89 -10.01
CA GLN A 128 9.36 -37.15 -10.54
C GLN A 128 10.87 -37.30 -10.31
N LYS A 129 11.64 -36.22 -10.55
CA LYS A 129 13.09 -36.22 -10.28
C LYS A 129 13.39 -36.46 -8.80
N ALA A 130 12.66 -35.79 -7.91
CA ALA A 130 12.80 -36.01 -6.47
C ALA A 130 12.47 -37.46 -6.06
N THR A 131 11.42 -38.04 -6.65
CA THR A 131 11.00 -39.43 -6.39
C THR A 131 12.05 -40.43 -6.88
N GLN A 132 12.64 -40.22 -8.06
CA GLN A 132 13.71 -41.06 -8.59
C GLN A 132 14.97 -41.00 -7.72
N PHE A 133 15.35 -39.80 -7.28
CA PHE A 133 16.48 -39.65 -6.37
C PHE A 133 16.25 -40.38 -5.05
N ARG A 134 15.06 -40.24 -4.45
CA ARG A 134 14.66 -41.01 -3.26
C ARG A 134 14.79 -42.52 -3.50
N ASN A 135 14.25 -43.03 -4.60
CA ASN A 135 14.28 -44.47 -4.89
C ASN A 135 15.72 -44.96 -5.14
N LYS A 136 16.58 -44.13 -5.72
CA LYS A 136 18.01 -44.44 -5.90
C LYS A 136 18.73 -44.59 -4.56
N LEU A 137 18.45 -43.73 -3.58
CA LEU A 137 19.01 -43.85 -2.23
C LEU A 137 18.54 -45.13 -1.53
N LEU A 138 17.24 -45.42 -1.61
CA LEU A 138 16.68 -46.65 -1.03
C LEU A 138 17.29 -47.93 -1.63
N ALA A 139 17.60 -47.93 -2.92
CA ALA A 139 18.27 -49.06 -3.56
C ALA A 139 19.72 -49.23 -3.05
N ALA A 140 20.47 -48.13 -2.92
CA ALA A 140 21.84 -48.19 -2.40
C ALA A 140 21.89 -48.69 -0.94
N ASP A 141 20.91 -48.33 -0.12
CA ASP A 141 20.80 -48.81 1.26
C ASP A 141 20.36 -50.28 1.34
N ALA A 142 19.63 -50.79 0.35
CA ALA A 142 19.16 -52.18 0.31
C ALA A 142 20.25 -53.17 -0.14
N ASP A 143 21.28 -52.70 -0.84
CA ASP A 143 22.42 -53.50 -1.31
C ASP A 143 23.59 -53.53 -0.28
N SER A 144 23.37 -53.02 0.94
CA SER A 144 24.33 -52.98 2.06
C SER A 144 24.10 -54.06 3.12
#